data_AF-A0A933NW32-F1
#
_entry.id   AF-A0A933NW32-F1
#
_cell.length_a   1.000
_cell.length_b   1.000
_cell.length_c   1.000
_cell.angle_alpha   90.00
_cell.angle_beta   90.00
_cell.angle_gamma   90.00
#
_symmetry.space_group_name_H-M   'P 1'
#
loop_
_entity.id
_entity.type
_entity.pdbx_description
1 polymer ?
#
loop_
_entity_poly.entity_id
_entity_poly.type
_entity_poly.pdbx_seq_one_letter_code
_entity_poly.pdbx_strand_id
1 'polypeptide(L)'
;MAYPMFTALCMVFIAPFPLLYFGQTGAYIAFVATGCIAWVTSGGSFLVAVAQRYGAKPPMVRARFARAMATGIEAGLPLPRAIRLAAEAAADPELSAFVNSMDEHQLAAGTLQETFSRAPHMTADLIGALAVADRTGDFTTTLRKLAELYEDGFR
;
A
#
# COMPACT_ATOMS: atom_id res chain seq x y z
N MET A 1 15.50 0.60 17.63
CA MET A 1 14.22 -0.07 17.28
C MET A 1 13.57 -0.52 18.58
N ALA A 2 12.56 0.20 19.07
CA ALA A 2 11.79 -0.24 20.23
C ALA A 2 10.72 -1.23 19.74
N TYR A 3 10.63 -2.41 20.36
CA TYR A 3 9.61 -3.41 20.04
C TYR A 3 8.46 -3.30 21.04
N PRO A 4 7.45 -2.43 20.78
CA PRO A 4 6.37 -2.15 21.74
C PRO A 4 5.58 -3.40 22.13
N MET A 5 5.49 -4.37 21.21
CA MET A 5 4.92 -5.70 21.47
C MET A 5 5.70 -6.48 22.54
N PHE A 6 7.03 -6.53 22.44
CA PHE A 6 7.84 -7.26 23.41
C PHE A 6 7.75 -6.62 24.82
N THR A 7 7.80 -5.29 24.89
CA THR A 7 7.69 -4.56 26.16
C THR A 7 6.30 -4.68 26.80
N ALA A 8 5.24 -4.70 26.01
CA ALA A 8 3.87 -4.89 26.51
C ALA A 8 3.66 -6.31 27.06
N LEU A 9 4.22 -7.34 26.39
CA LEU A 9 4.19 -8.71 26.89
C LEU A 9 4.95 -8.85 28.21
N CYS A 10 6.12 -8.23 28.34
CA CYS A 10 6.88 -8.23 29.61
C CYS A 10 6.11 -7.51 30.74
N MET A 11 5.41 -6.41 30.48
CA MET A 11 4.63 -5.70 31.51
C MET A 11 3.45 -6.52 32.06
N VAL A 12 2.79 -7.33 31.22
CA VAL A 12 1.67 -8.19 31.64
C VAL A 12 2.12 -9.25 32.65
N PHE A 13 3.36 -9.73 32.53
CA PHE A 13 3.94 -10.70 33.48
C PHE A 13 4.53 -10.05 34.73
N ILE A 14 5.05 -8.82 34.63
CA ILE A 14 5.72 -8.12 35.74
C ILE A 14 4.72 -7.41 36.69
N ALA A 15 3.63 -6.86 36.16
CA ALA A 15 2.66 -6.09 36.95
C ALA A 15 1.92 -6.88 38.06
N PRO A 16 1.55 -8.16 37.89
CA PRO A 16 0.82 -8.90 38.92
C PRO A 16 1.74 -9.60 39.94
N PHE A 17 3.06 -9.53 39.78
CA PHE A 17 4.03 -10.18 40.67
C PHE A 17 3.90 -9.77 42.16
N PRO A 18 3.56 -8.51 42.51
CA PRO A 18 3.35 -8.11 43.91
C PRO A 18 2.10 -8.70 44.56
N LEU A 19 1.09 -9.14 43.78
CA LEU A 19 -0.14 -9.74 44.32
C LEU A 19 0.07 -11.17 44.86
N LEU A 20 1.12 -11.83 44.41
CA LEU A 20 1.54 -13.16 44.88
C LEU A 20 2.03 -13.12 46.34
N TYR A 21 2.53 -11.98 46.80
CA TYR A 21 3.05 -11.79 48.16
C TYR A 21 1.96 -11.67 49.24
N PHE A 22 0.71 -11.36 48.86
CA PHE A 22 -0.44 -11.19 49.76
C PHE A 22 -1.34 -12.43 49.90
N GLY A 23 -0.92 -13.59 49.36
CA GLY A 23 -1.66 -14.85 49.52
C GLY A 23 -2.95 -14.99 48.69
N GLN A 24 -3.23 -14.07 47.76
CA GLN A 24 -4.39 -14.13 46.85
C GLN A 24 -4.03 -14.78 45.50
N THR A 25 -3.63 -16.05 45.53
CA THR A 25 -3.20 -16.81 44.35
C THR A 25 -4.29 -16.92 43.27
N GLY A 26 -5.57 -16.93 43.66
CA GLY A 26 -6.69 -17.02 42.72
C GLY A 26 -6.88 -15.75 41.86
N ALA A 27 -6.67 -14.57 42.43
CA ALA A 27 -6.78 -13.30 41.71
C ALA A 27 -5.63 -13.12 40.70
N TYR A 28 -4.43 -13.62 41.04
CA TYR A 28 -3.26 -13.61 40.15
C TYR A 28 -3.51 -14.40 38.86
N ILE A 29 -4.01 -15.63 38.98
CA ILE A 29 -4.27 -16.49 37.80
C ILE A 29 -5.36 -15.88 36.91
N ALA A 30 -6.41 -15.32 37.51
CA ALA A 30 -7.49 -14.66 36.75
C ALA A 30 -6.99 -13.44 35.97
N PHE A 31 -6.12 -12.62 36.57
CA PHE A 31 -5.55 -11.43 35.92
C PHE A 31 -4.56 -11.78 34.81
N VAL A 32 -3.70 -12.78 35.02
CA VAL A 32 -2.76 -13.26 33.99
C VAL A 32 -3.50 -13.93 32.83
N ALA A 33 -4.53 -14.74 33.11
CA ALA A 33 -5.32 -15.39 32.07
C ALA A 33 -6.09 -14.38 31.20
N THR A 34 -6.74 -13.39 31.81
CA THR A 34 -7.44 -12.31 31.07
C THR A 34 -6.46 -11.42 30.31
N GLY A 35 -5.31 -11.09 30.90
CA GLY A 35 -4.23 -10.36 30.23
C GLY A 35 -3.70 -11.10 29.00
N CYS A 36 -3.42 -12.39 29.12
CA CYS A 36 -2.96 -13.22 28.00
C CYS A 36 -4.03 -13.37 26.90
N ILE A 37 -5.30 -13.59 27.27
CA ILE A 37 -6.40 -13.70 26.30
C ILE A 37 -6.58 -12.37 25.55
N ALA A 38 -6.57 -11.23 26.26
CA ALA A 38 -6.63 -9.92 25.64
C ALA A 38 -5.43 -9.65 24.74
N TRP A 39 -4.23 -10.10 25.10
CA TRP A 39 -3.03 -9.93 24.30
C TRP A 39 -3.03 -10.81 23.04
N VAL A 40 -3.51 -12.05 23.15
CA VAL A 40 -3.63 -12.99 22.01
C VAL A 40 -4.68 -12.50 21.00
N THR A 41 -5.79 -11.94 21.46
CA THR A 41 -6.80 -11.36 20.56
C THR A 41 -6.33 -10.05 19.92
N SER A 42 -5.55 -9.24 20.65
CA SER A 42 -5.02 -7.95 20.17
C SER A 42 -3.79 -8.08 19.27
N GLY A 43 -2.97 -9.12 19.46
CA GLY A 43 -1.69 -9.28 18.77
C GLY A 43 -1.84 -9.54 17.28
N GLY A 44 -2.89 -10.27 16.86
CA GLY A 44 -3.18 -10.52 15.45
C GLY A 44 -3.53 -9.24 14.68
N SER A 45 -4.39 -8.38 15.25
CA SER A 45 -4.80 -7.11 14.64
C SER A 45 -3.65 -6.11 14.55
N PHE A 46 -2.72 -6.10 15.51
CA PHE A 46 -1.57 -5.19 15.50
C PHE A 46 -0.54 -5.58 14.43
N LEU A 47 -0.26 -6.88 14.23
CA LEU A 47 0.61 -7.32 13.14
C LEU A 47 0.02 -6.98 11.77
N VAL A 48 -1.29 -7.15 11.58
CA VAL A 48 -1.98 -6.77 10.34
C VAL A 48 -1.95 -5.25 10.13
N ALA A 49 -2.21 -4.44 11.16
CA ALA A 49 -2.18 -2.98 11.06
C ALA A 49 -0.77 -2.43 10.77
N VAL A 50 0.27 -2.99 11.40
CA VAL A 50 1.67 -2.62 11.13
C VAL A 50 2.10 -3.12 9.75
N ALA A 51 1.73 -4.34 9.35
CA ALA A 51 2.02 -4.87 8.01
C ALA A 51 1.37 -4.04 6.91
N GLN A 52 0.12 -3.57 7.08
CA GLN A 52 -0.51 -2.66 6.12
C GLN A 52 0.21 -1.30 6.05
N ARG A 53 0.72 -0.80 7.19
CA ARG A 53 1.45 0.47 7.23
C ARG A 53 2.87 0.39 6.66
N TYR A 54 3.50 -0.79 6.66
CA TYR A 54 4.79 -1.04 5.99
C TYR A 54 4.66 -1.56 4.54
N GLY A 55 3.49 -2.08 4.14
CA GLY A 55 3.19 -2.58 2.79
C GLY A 55 2.88 -1.48 1.77
N ALA A 56 2.48 -0.30 2.23
CA ALA A 56 2.29 0.90 1.41
C ALA A 56 3.62 1.60 1.08
N LYS A 57 4.63 0.87 0.61
CA LYS A 57 5.84 1.50 0.07
C LYS A 57 5.44 2.25 -1.21
N PRO A 58 5.67 3.58 -1.31
CA PRO A 58 5.36 4.35 -2.51
C PRO A 58 5.93 3.78 -3.83
N PRO A 59 7.09 3.09 -3.88
CA PRO A 59 7.54 2.44 -5.13
C PRO A 59 6.65 1.29 -5.61
N MET A 60 6.07 0.48 -4.71
CA MET A 60 5.29 -0.69 -5.10
C MET A 60 3.95 -0.31 -5.74
N VAL A 61 3.33 0.77 -5.25
CA VAL A 61 2.09 1.34 -5.81
C VAL A 61 2.30 1.76 -7.26
N ARG A 62 3.41 2.45 -7.55
CA ARG A 62 3.76 2.91 -8.91
C ARG A 62 4.11 1.75 -9.85
N ALA A 63 4.83 0.74 -9.35
CA ALA A 63 5.12 -0.46 -10.13
C ALA A 63 3.85 -1.20 -10.56
N ARG A 64 2.91 -1.39 -9.63
CA ARG A 64 1.61 -2.03 -9.90
C ARG A 64 0.79 -1.26 -10.92
N PHE A 65 0.75 0.07 -10.80
CA PHE A 65 0.09 0.94 -11.77
C PHE A 65 0.67 0.73 -13.18
N ALA A 66 1.98 0.90 -13.34
CA ALA A 66 2.65 0.80 -14.64
C ALA A 66 2.47 -0.59 -15.28
N ARG A 67 2.58 -1.66 -14.48
CA ARG A 67 2.39 -3.04 -14.93
C ARG A 67 0.94 -3.31 -15.35
N ALA A 68 -0.03 -2.93 -14.53
CA ALA A 68 -1.45 -3.15 -14.84
C ALA A 68 -1.89 -2.36 -16.08
N MET A 69 -1.37 -1.13 -16.27
CA MET A 69 -1.63 -0.34 -17.47
C MET A 69 -1.04 -1.01 -18.72
N ALA A 70 0.21 -1.49 -18.65
CA ALA A 70 0.86 -2.22 -19.75
C ALA A 70 0.07 -3.47 -20.13
N THR A 71 -0.31 -4.30 -19.15
CA THR A 71 -1.12 -5.51 -19.38
C THR A 71 -2.50 -5.17 -19.93
N GLY A 72 -3.12 -4.08 -19.46
CA GLY A 72 -4.42 -3.63 -19.96
C GLY A 72 -4.36 -3.26 -21.45
N ILE A 73 -3.34 -2.52 -21.85
CA ILE A 73 -3.15 -2.10 -23.25
C ILE A 73 -2.78 -3.29 -24.13
N GLU A 74 -1.93 -4.19 -23.63
CA GLU A 74 -1.59 -5.45 -24.32
C GLU A 74 -2.82 -6.36 -24.53
N ALA A 75 -3.76 -6.37 -23.58
CA ALA A 75 -5.04 -7.05 -23.71
C ALA A 75 -6.03 -6.33 -24.67
N GLY A 76 -5.64 -5.21 -25.28
CA GLY A 76 -6.47 -4.46 -26.22
C GLY A 76 -7.57 -3.61 -25.57
N LEU A 77 -7.47 -3.33 -24.26
CA LEU A 77 -8.43 -2.45 -23.60
C LEU A 77 -8.28 -1.01 -24.12
N PRO A 78 -9.38 -0.27 -24.27
CA PRO A 78 -9.31 1.15 -24.60
C PRO A 78 -8.56 1.91 -23.49
N LEU A 79 -7.80 2.93 -23.88
CA LEU A 79 -6.87 3.65 -23.00
C LEU A 79 -7.51 4.14 -21.67
N PRO A 80 -8.73 4.74 -21.67
CA PRO A 80 -9.39 5.13 -20.43
C PRO A 80 -9.69 3.95 -19.49
N ARG A 81 -9.99 2.77 -20.05
CA ARG A 81 -10.27 1.56 -19.27
C ARG A 81 -9.00 0.95 -18.70
N ALA A 82 -7.91 0.94 -19.46
CA ALA A 82 -6.60 0.48 -18.99
C ALA A 82 -6.08 1.36 -17.83
N ILE A 83 -6.29 2.68 -17.91
CA ILE A 83 -5.93 3.63 -16.86
C ILE A 83 -6.73 3.37 -15.56
N ARG A 84 -8.04 3.13 -15.65
CA ARG A 84 -8.87 2.81 -14.48
C ARG A 84 -8.44 1.51 -13.82
N LEU A 85 -8.16 0.48 -14.61
CA LEU A 85 -7.62 -0.80 -14.11
C LEU A 85 -6.28 -0.59 -13.40
N ALA A 86 -5.42 0.25 -13.96
CA ALA A 86 -4.12 0.56 -13.37
C ALA A 86 -4.24 1.28 -12.03
N ALA A 87 -5.18 2.23 -11.90
CA ALA A 87 -5.46 2.92 -10.66
C ALA A 87 -5.99 1.97 -9.56
N GLU A 88 -6.91 1.07 -9.92
CA GLU A 88 -7.41 0.02 -9.01
C GLU A 88 -6.29 -0.92 -8.55
N ALA A 89 -5.41 -1.34 -9.47
CA ALA A 89 -4.28 -2.21 -9.17
C ALA A 89 -3.20 -1.57 -8.29
N ALA A 90 -3.06 -0.24 -8.35
CA ALA A 90 -2.13 0.51 -7.52
C ALA A 90 -2.49 0.43 -6.02
N ALA A 91 -3.76 0.17 -5.69
CA ALA A 91 -4.31 0.14 -4.33
C ALA A 91 -4.10 1.46 -3.56
N ASP A 92 -4.10 2.58 -4.28
CA ASP A 92 -4.05 3.93 -3.72
C ASP A 92 -5.45 4.59 -3.84
N PRO A 93 -6.12 4.90 -2.72
CA PRO A 93 -7.45 5.50 -2.74
C PRO A 93 -7.46 6.93 -3.30
N GLU A 94 -6.38 7.72 -3.12
CA GLU A 94 -6.31 9.09 -3.66
C GLU A 94 -6.13 9.06 -5.18
N LEU A 95 -5.26 8.18 -5.68
CA LEU A 95 -5.08 7.97 -7.12
C LEU A 95 -6.35 7.42 -7.78
N SER A 96 -7.01 6.45 -7.14
CA SER A 96 -8.27 5.89 -7.65
C SER A 96 -9.37 6.95 -7.69
N ALA A 97 -9.50 7.78 -6.65
CA ALA A 97 -10.46 8.88 -6.64
C ALA A 97 -10.16 9.92 -7.72
N PHE A 98 -8.88 10.28 -7.91
CA PHE A 98 -8.45 11.20 -8.97
C PHE A 98 -8.83 10.66 -10.36
N VAL A 99 -8.46 9.42 -10.69
CA VAL A 99 -8.76 8.82 -12.00
C VAL A 99 -10.27 8.66 -12.23
N ASN A 100 -11.05 8.35 -11.19
CA ASN A 100 -12.51 8.26 -11.29
C ASN A 100 -13.19 9.63 -11.42
N SER A 101 -12.54 10.71 -11.00
CA SER A 101 -13.05 12.07 -11.17
C SER A 101 -12.91 12.62 -12.60
N MET A 102 -12.13 11.94 -13.46
CA MET A 102 -11.89 12.36 -14.84
C MET A 102 -12.84 11.67 -15.81
N ASP A 103 -13.37 12.44 -16.77
CA ASP A 103 -14.20 11.93 -17.85
C ASP A 103 -13.37 11.14 -18.87
N GLU A 104 -13.99 10.18 -19.56
CA GLU A 104 -13.32 9.40 -20.61
C GLU A 104 -12.75 10.30 -21.74
N HIS A 105 -13.43 11.42 -22.04
CA HIS A 105 -12.92 12.40 -22.99
C HIS A 105 -11.66 13.12 -22.50
N GLN A 106 -11.53 13.40 -21.20
CA GLN A 106 -10.32 14.02 -20.67
C GLN A 106 -9.14 13.05 -20.70
N LEU A 107 -9.42 11.76 -20.45
CA LEU A 107 -8.42 10.69 -20.55
C LEU A 107 -7.97 10.40 -21.99
N ALA A 108 -8.78 10.72 -23.00
CA ALA A 108 -8.50 10.44 -24.41
C ALA A 108 -8.09 11.68 -25.25
N ALA A 109 -8.48 12.90 -24.87
CA ALA A 109 -8.26 14.10 -25.68
C ALA A 109 -7.05 14.95 -25.24
N GLY A 110 -6.61 14.82 -23.98
CA GLY A 110 -5.47 15.56 -23.44
C GLY A 110 -4.16 14.77 -23.55
N THR A 111 -3.02 15.46 -23.45
CA THR A 111 -1.74 14.76 -23.27
C THR A 111 -1.73 14.08 -21.90
N LEU A 112 -1.38 12.80 -21.84
CA LEU A 112 -1.35 12.06 -20.57
C LEU A 112 -0.45 12.75 -19.53
N GLN A 113 0.59 13.45 -20.01
CA GLN A 113 1.47 14.24 -19.17
C GLN A 113 0.74 15.35 -18.40
N GLU A 114 -0.09 16.14 -19.06
CA GLU A 114 -0.84 17.24 -18.43
C GLU A 114 -1.93 16.70 -17.50
N THR A 115 -2.64 15.67 -17.95
CA THR A 115 -3.69 14.96 -17.19
C THR A 115 -3.15 14.44 -15.86
N PHE A 116 -2.01 13.76 -15.87
CA PHE A 116 -1.40 13.18 -14.66
C PHE A 116 -0.47 14.10 -13.90
N SER A 117 -0.15 15.30 -14.43
CA SER A 117 0.69 16.28 -13.71
C SER A 117 0.09 16.76 -12.39
N ARG A 118 -1.25 16.73 -12.28
CA ARG A 118 -2.01 17.13 -11.08
C ARG A 118 -2.39 15.95 -10.18
N ALA A 119 -2.03 14.73 -10.57
CA ALA A 119 -2.42 13.52 -9.84
C ALA A 119 -1.59 13.37 -8.55
N PRO A 120 -2.22 13.00 -7.42
CA PRO A 120 -1.50 12.70 -6.19
C PRO A 120 -0.61 11.47 -6.37
N HIS A 121 0.57 11.46 -5.74
CA HIS A 121 1.52 10.35 -5.72
C HIS A 121 2.10 9.89 -7.08
N MET A 122 1.79 10.58 -8.18
CA MET A 122 2.50 10.45 -9.45
C MET A 122 3.87 11.13 -9.38
N THR A 123 4.92 10.40 -9.74
CA THR A 123 6.30 10.92 -9.75
C THR A 123 6.64 11.45 -11.14
N ALA A 124 7.55 12.42 -11.23
CA ALA A 124 8.00 12.99 -12.50
C ALA A 124 8.46 11.92 -13.52
N ASP A 125 9.10 10.85 -13.05
CA ASP A 125 9.55 9.75 -13.90
C ASP A 125 8.40 8.98 -14.56
N LEU A 126 7.32 8.71 -13.80
CA LEU A 126 6.15 8.00 -14.32
C LEU A 126 5.35 8.85 -15.30
N ILE A 127 5.20 10.15 -15.01
CA ILE A 127 4.60 11.12 -15.93
C ILE A 127 5.43 11.25 -17.22
N GLY A 128 6.76 11.29 -17.09
CA GLY A 128 7.67 11.33 -18.24
C GLY A 128 7.59 10.06 -19.09
N ALA A 129 7.55 8.89 -18.47
CA ALA A 129 7.39 7.62 -19.18
C ALA A 129 6.04 7.51 -19.90
N LEU A 130 4.95 7.98 -19.28
CA LEU A 130 3.64 8.08 -19.93
C LEU A 130 3.69 9.01 -21.15
N ALA A 131 4.36 10.16 -21.05
CA ALA A 131 4.51 11.09 -22.16
C ALA A 131 5.33 10.50 -23.32
N VAL A 132 6.39 9.74 -23.01
CA VAL A 132 7.17 9.02 -24.03
C VAL A 132 6.32 7.95 -24.69
N ALA A 133 5.58 7.15 -23.92
CA ALA A 133 4.69 6.12 -24.43
C ALA A 133 3.57 6.68 -25.31
N ASP A 134 3.01 7.83 -24.95
CA ASP A 134 1.96 8.52 -25.72
C ASP A 134 2.48 8.99 -27.09
N ARG A 135 3.73 9.46 -27.16
CA ARG A 135 4.37 9.87 -28.41
C ARG A 135 4.81 8.70 -29.30
N THR A 136 5.25 7.59 -28.69
CA THR A 136 5.72 6.42 -29.44
C THR A 136 4.60 5.44 -29.78
N GLY A 137 3.45 5.54 -29.10
CA GLY A 137 2.38 4.56 -29.15
C GLY A 137 2.71 3.25 -28.44
N ASP A 138 3.88 3.14 -27.80
CA ASP A 138 4.35 1.91 -27.14
C ASP A 138 4.28 2.06 -25.62
N PHE A 139 3.07 1.84 -25.09
CA PHE A 139 2.81 1.80 -23.66
C PHE A 139 3.32 0.51 -23.01
N THR A 140 3.24 -0.62 -23.71
CA THR A 140 3.55 -1.94 -23.14
C THR A 140 5.02 -2.09 -22.82
N THR A 141 5.94 -1.69 -23.71
CA THR A 141 7.37 -1.84 -23.42
C THR A 141 7.87 -0.78 -22.45
N THR A 142 7.41 0.47 -22.61
CA THR A 142 7.86 1.62 -21.80
C THR A 142 7.44 1.48 -20.35
N LEU A 143 6.15 1.18 -20.09
CA LEU A 143 5.63 1.07 -18.72
C LEU A 143 6.10 -0.21 -18.02
N ARG A 144 6.34 -1.30 -18.76
CA ARG A 144 6.91 -2.53 -18.19
C ARG A 144 8.33 -2.33 -17.70
N LYS A 145 9.18 -1.68 -18.51
CA LYS A 145 10.55 -1.29 -18.08
C LYS A 145 10.51 -0.38 -16.86
N LEU A 146 9.58 0.58 -16.81
CA LEU A 146 9.43 1.44 -15.65
C LEU A 146 8.97 0.66 -14.40
N ALA A 147 8.06 -0.31 -14.55
CA ALA A 147 7.62 -1.16 -13.45
C ALA A 147 8.80 -1.98 -12.88
N GLU A 148 9.65 -2.54 -13.74
CA GLU A 148 10.88 -3.24 -13.35
C GLU A 148 11.83 -2.31 -12.57
N LEU A 149 12.05 -1.08 -13.05
CA LEU A 149 12.87 -0.08 -12.34
C LEU A 149 12.32 0.29 -10.95
N TYR A 150 11.00 0.34 -10.79
CA TYR A 150 10.39 0.57 -9.48
C TYR A 150 10.47 -0.65 -8.56
N GLU A 151 10.42 -1.87 -9.10
CA GLU A 151 10.53 -3.13 -8.35
C GLU A 151 11.95 -3.42 -7.87
N ASP A 152 12.95 -3.17 -8.73
CA ASP A 152 14.37 -3.34 -8.40
C ASP A 152 14.85 -2.32 -7.37
N GLY A 153 14.05 -1.28 -7.12
CA GLY A 153 14.32 -0.22 -6.17
C GLY A 153 15.39 0.71 -6.71
N PHE A 154 14.97 1.92 -7.13
CA PHE A 154 15.85 3.04 -7.48
C PHE A 154 17.13 3.00 -6.63
N ARG A 155 18.24 2.56 -7.26
CA ARG A 155 19.59 2.66 -6.72
C ARG A 155 20.16 4.02 -7.07
#